data_AF-A0A0D2A0J9-F1
#
_entry.id   AF-A0A0D2A0J9-F1
#
_cell.length_a   1.000
_cell.length_b   1.000
_cell.length_c   1.000
_cell.angle_alpha   90.00
_cell.angle_beta   90.00
_cell.angle_gamma   90.00
#
_symmetry.space_group_name_H-M   'P 1'
#
loop_
_entity.id
_entity.type
_entity.pdbx_description
1 polymer ?
#
loop_
_entity_poly.entity_id
_entity_poly.type
_entity_poly.pdbx_seq_one_letter_code
_entity_poly.pdbx_strand_id
1 'polypeptide(L)'
;MSTTTLLEYLTQPNPTLDCSKSSKGANSFNARWDRLTGLEEWTEFNYETLMRLYGDILQQSIPPLPETSPPLTELEKKIFTERTFETVLERDLMPKVSAALRVAWPIFYSSHDPQDVAEIAKGDKARRGTTEEDDRYYADWAGIRQCEITAFGYKNFCPGETKLASKWSTSKEGRRRPDYTSPFQQTQTYCGRQWGVRQGYIITPEELVPIKVSREVIGPGLAAFRASRNVSQNTRDRTSHSRTFSAETVSSGLQAMSLDTGSSFSDDANPNIEYGPLQFKSIPWDAAGKGLLTVKLALWWLHMETRKDLSVQETYSPLRDRGDRIQVCPLSEELEG
;
A
#
# COMPACT_ATOMS: atom_id res chain seq x y z
N MET A 1 13.58 27.78 23.24
CA MET A 1 13.44 26.39 22.73
C MET A 1 13.48 26.47 21.22
N SER A 2 14.36 25.73 20.55
CA SER A 2 14.41 25.74 19.08
C SER A 2 13.11 25.17 18.53
N THR A 3 12.40 25.94 17.71
CA THR A 3 11.24 25.47 16.96
C THR A 3 11.70 24.54 15.86
N THR A 4 11.26 23.28 15.90
CA THR A 4 11.52 22.27 14.86
C THR A 4 10.28 22.12 13.98
N THR A 5 10.46 22.03 12.67
CA THR A 5 9.37 21.71 11.73
C THR A 5 9.17 20.20 11.58
N LEU A 6 7.98 19.79 11.14
CA LEU A 6 7.72 18.37 10.85
C LEU A 6 8.70 17.81 9.79
N LEU A 7 9.03 18.62 8.78
CA LEU A 7 10.03 18.30 7.78
C LEU A 7 11.41 18.06 8.38
N GLU A 8 11.88 18.93 9.28
CA GLU A 8 13.18 18.77 9.95
C GLU A 8 13.23 17.49 10.78
N TYR A 9 12.15 17.18 11.49
CA TYR A 9 12.03 15.95 12.27
C TYR A 9 12.07 14.69 11.39
N LEU A 10 11.28 14.65 10.32
CA LEU A 10 11.22 13.52 9.39
C LEU A 10 12.47 13.39 8.50
N THR A 11 13.29 14.43 8.39
CA THR A 11 14.55 14.41 7.62
C THR A 11 15.79 14.18 8.48
N GLN A 12 15.64 13.96 9.79
CA GLN A 12 16.74 13.55 10.66
C GLN A 12 17.40 12.25 10.15
N PRO A 13 18.72 12.08 10.35
CA PRO A 13 19.41 10.84 10.00
C PRO A 13 18.77 9.59 10.62
N ASN A 14 18.85 8.47 9.92
CA ASN A 14 18.56 7.15 10.48
C ASN A 14 19.76 6.66 11.31
N PRO A 15 19.56 5.70 12.23
CA PRO A 15 20.67 5.09 12.94
C PRO A 15 21.63 4.39 11.96
N THR A 16 22.94 4.50 12.24
CA THR A 16 23.96 3.71 11.56
C THR A 16 23.87 2.26 12.03
N LEU A 17 23.86 1.32 11.08
CA LEU A 17 23.67 -0.11 11.36
C LEU A 17 24.94 -0.90 11.02
N ASP A 18 25.28 -1.88 11.85
CA ASP A 18 26.34 -2.86 11.56
C ASP A 18 25.70 -4.11 10.95
N CYS A 19 25.81 -4.24 9.64
CA CYS A 19 25.29 -5.39 8.88
C CYS A 19 26.37 -6.43 8.54
N SER A 20 27.57 -6.33 9.12
CA SER A 20 28.71 -7.21 8.80
C SER A 20 28.45 -8.70 9.11
N LYS A 21 27.51 -8.98 10.03
CA LYS A 21 27.08 -10.33 10.45
C LYS A 21 25.68 -10.70 9.96
N SER A 22 25.10 -9.92 9.06
CA SER A 22 23.79 -10.23 8.50
C SER A 22 23.80 -11.57 7.78
N SER A 23 22.80 -12.38 8.10
CA SER A 23 22.57 -13.68 7.47
C SER A 23 22.45 -13.53 5.95
N LYS A 24 22.94 -14.53 5.24
CA LYS A 24 22.86 -14.64 3.79
C LYS A 24 21.91 -15.77 3.42
N GLY A 25 21.40 -15.76 2.21
CA GLY A 25 20.52 -16.81 1.72
C GLY A 25 19.56 -16.30 0.68
N ALA A 26 18.66 -17.18 0.24
CA ALA A 26 17.58 -16.84 -0.67
C ALA A 26 16.48 -16.03 0.04
N ASN A 27 15.74 -15.25 -0.74
CA ASN A 27 14.49 -14.66 -0.32
C ASN A 27 13.44 -15.75 -0.08
N SER A 28 12.48 -15.45 0.79
CA SER A 28 11.25 -16.23 0.90
C SER A 28 10.61 -16.37 -0.49
N PHE A 29 10.02 -17.53 -0.74
CA PHE A 29 9.32 -17.82 -2.00
C PHE A 29 8.03 -18.58 -1.71
N ASN A 30 6.95 -18.19 -2.38
CA ASN A 30 5.72 -18.95 -2.46
C ASN A 30 5.26 -18.98 -3.92
N ALA A 31 5.09 -20.17 -4.48
CA ALA A 31 4.65 -20.35 -5.88
C ALA A 31 3.25 -19.76 -6.16
N ARG A 32 2.48 -19.47 -5.11
CA ARG A 32 1.16 -18.85 -5.18
C ARG A 32 1.18 -17.32 -5.08
N TRP A 33 2.33 -16.68 -4.87
CA TRP A 33 2.39 -15.22 -4.96
C TRP A 33 2.06 -14.75 -6.37
N ASP A 34 1.45 -13.56 -6.44
CA ASP A 34 1.13 -12.89 -7.69
C ASP A 34 2.39 -12.67 -8.52
N ARG A 35 2.27 -12.93 -9.83
CA ARG A 35 3.38 -12.74 -10.77
C ARG A 35 3.51 -11.26 -11.13
N LEU A 36 4.75 -10.83 -11.35
CA LEU A 36 5.02 -9.52 -11.93
C LEU A 36 4.89 -9.60 -13.44
N THR A 37 4.23 -8.60 -14.02
CA THR A 37 4.21 -8.38 -15.47
C THR A 37 5.37 -7.49 -15.92
N GLY A 38 5.85 -6.62 -15.03
CA GLY A 38 7.02 -5.76 -15.25
C GLY A 38 7.43 -4.99 -14.00
N LEU A 39 8.55 -4.28 -14.08
CA LEU A 39 9.03 -3.35 -13.07
C LEU A 39 9.33 -2.00 -13.71
N GLU A 40 8.84 -0.92 -13.11
CA GLU A 40 9.03 0.45 -13.60
C GLU A 40 9.44 1.40 -12.47
N GLU A 41 10.11 2.51 -12.81
CA GLU A 41 10.39 3.56 -11.84
C GLU A 41 9.12 4.36 -11.53
N TRP A 42 8.80 4.52 -10.25
CA TRP A 42 7.76 5.42 -9.78
C TRP A 42 8.29 6.86 -9.73
N THR A 43 8.35 7.49 -10.89
CA THR A 43 8.95 8.82 -11.08
C THR A 43 8.25 9.94 -10.30
N GLU A 44 6.94 9.83 -10.11
CA GLU A 44 6.15 10.82 -9.35
C GLU A 44 6.42 10.77 -7.84
N PHE A 45 6.93 9.65 -7.30
CA PHE A 45 7.22 9.51 -5.87
C PHE A 45 8.59 10.13 -5.54
N ASN A 46 8.61 11.46 -5.48
CA ASN A 46 9.82 12.26 -5.27
C ASN A 46 9.57 13.44 -4.31
N TYR A 47 10.66 14.07 -3.86
CA TYR A 47 10.62 15.17 -2.88
C TYR A 47 9.79 16.37 -3.37
N GLU A 48 9.89 16.73 -4.66
CA GLU A 48 9.16 17.87 -5.21
C GLU A 48 7.66 17.64 -5.17
N THR A 49 7.19 16.47 -5.61
CA THR A 49 5.78 16.07 -5.54
C THR A 49 5.28 16.09 -4.10
N LEU A 50 6.04 15.51 -3.17
CA LEU A 50 5.71 15.51 -1.74
C LEU A 50 5.53 16.94 -1.20
N MET A 51 6.48 17.83 -1.47
CA MET A 51 6.42 19.21 -1.00
C MET A 51 5.28 20.00 -1.67
N ARG A 52 4.92 19.69 -2.91
CA ARG A 52 3.75 20.28 -3.56
C ARG A 52 2.44 19.87 -2.86
N LEU A 53 2.32 18.59 -2.48
CA LEU A 53 1.13 18.05 -1.86
C LEU A 53 0.98 18.43 -0.37
N TYR A 54 2.08 18.36 0.38
CA TYR A 54 2.07 18.42 1.85
C TYR A 54 3.02 19.47 2.44
N GLY A 55 3.63 20.32 1.61
CA GLY A 55 4.65 21.28 2.06
C GLY A 55 4.16 22.26 3.12
N ASP A 56 2.89 22.67 3.06
CA ASP A 56 2.26 23.55 4.06
C ASP A 56 2.09 22.90 5.42
N ILE A 57 1.91 21.57 5.48
CA ILE A 57 1.88 20.80 6.73
C ILE A 57 3.31 20.50 7.21
N LEU A 58 4.18 20.08 6.29
CA LEU A 58 5.56 19.71 6.59
C LEU A 58 6.39 20.88 7.11
N GLN A 59 6.09 22.12 6.69
CA GLN A 59 6.78 23.32 7.14
C GLN A 59 6.23 23.91 8.45
N GLN A 60 5.16 23.35 9.02
CA GLN A 60 4.64 23.86 10.29
C GLN A 60 5.60 23.56 11.44
N SER A 61 5.73 24.53 12.34
CA SER A 61 6.40 24.31 13.62
C SER A 61 5.55 23.39 14.48
N ILE A 62 6.18 22.38 15.05
CA ILE A 62 5.51 21.34 15.83
C ILE A 62 5.97 21.37 17.29
N PRO A 63 5.13 20.86 18.22
CA PRO A 63 5.59 20.52 19.55
C PRO A 63 6.76 19.52 19.47
N PRO A 64 7.59 19.42 20.54
CA PRO A 64 8.61 18.38 20.61
C PRO A 64 7.99 16.99 20.40
N LEU A 65 8.45 16.31 19.35
CA LEU A 65 8.07 14.93 19.07
C LEU A 65 9.00 13.97 19.83
N PRO A 66 8.55 12.74 20.11
CA PRO A 66 9.34 11.78 20.86
C PRO A 66 10.63 11.43 20.11
N GLU A 67 11.73 11.45 20.84
CA GLU A 67 12.97 10.82 20.42
C GLU A 67 13.03 9.39 20.96
N THR A 68 13.88 8.56 20.35
CA THR A 68 14.05 7.18 20.78
C THR A 68 14.63 7.11 22.18
N SER A 69 13.85 6.55 23.10
CA SER A 69 14.19 6.48 24.51
C SER A 69 13.86 5.10 25.09
N PRO A 70 14.83 4.42 25.72
CA PRO A 70 16.25 4.78 25.74
C PRO A 70 16.87 4.71 24.32
N PRO A 71 17.99 5.41 24.07
CA PRO A 71 18.70 5.33 22.80
C PRO A 71 19.06 3.88 22.44
N LEU A 72 19.08 3.57 21.14
CA LEU A 72 19.51 2.25 20.65
C LEU A 72 20.94 1.96 21.10
N THR A 73 21.13 0.80 21.71
CA THR A 73 22.44 0.28 22.08
C THR A 73 23.22 -0.17 20.85
N GLU A 74 24.54 -0.29 20.99
CA GLU A 74 25.41 -0.80 19.92
C GLU A 74 25.11 -2.27 19.56
N LEU A 75 24.53 -3.04 20.48
CA LEU A 75 24.11 -4.42 20.20
C LEU A 75 22.81 -4.47 19.39
N GLU A 76 21.86 -3.57 19.65
CA GLU A 76 20.62 -3.46 18.87
C GLU A 76 20.90 -3.02 17.42
N LYS A 77 21.95 -2.22 17.19
CA LYS A 77 22.36 -1.80 15.85
C LYS A 77 23.09 -2.89 15.04
N LYS A 78 23.42 -4.04 15.64
CA LYS A 78 24.04 -5.18 14.95
C LYS A 78 22.96 -6.06 14.34
N ILE A 79 22.93 -6.09 13.01
CA ILE A 79 21.87 -6.76 12.26
C ILE A 79 22.34 -8.16 11.83
N PHE A 80 21.63 -9.19 12.30
CA PHE A 80 21.88 -10.60 12.00
C PHE A 80 20.77 -11.20 11.12
N THR A 81 19.51 -10.88 11.41
CA THR A 81 18.31 -11.43 10.75
C THR A 81 17.31 -10.31 10.47
N GLU A 82 16.28 -10.57 9.64
CA GLU A 82 15.16 -9.63 9.49
C GLU A 82 14.60 -9.21 10.87
N ARG A 83 14.40 -10.15 11.79
CA ARG A 83 13.91 -9.89 13.16
C ARG A 83 14.76 -8.89 13.95
N THR A 84 16.08 -8.97 13.86
CA THR A 84 16.97 -7.99 14.53
C THR A 84 16.87 -6.61 13.91
N PHE A 85 16.66 -6.53 12.59
CA PHE A 85 16.43 -5.26 11.92
C PHE A 85 15.06 -4.68 12.24
N GLU A 86 14.02 -5.52 12.26
CA GLU A 86 12.69 -5.14 12.70
C GLU A 86 12.67 -4.55 14.11
N THR A 87 13.52 -5.03 15.02
CA THR A 87 13.64 -4.46 16.37
C THR A 87 14.11 -3.00 16.32
N VAL A 88 15.05 -2.67 15.43
CA VAL A 88 15.49 -1.28 15.21
C VAL A 88 14.34 -0.45 14.64
N LEU A 89 13.64 -0.98 13.63
CA LEU A 89 12.49 -0.31 13.02
C LEU A 89 11.39 -0.02 14.04
N GLU A 90 11.06 -1.00 14.88
CA GLU A 90 10.01 -0.91 15.91
C GLU A 90 10.36 0.08 17.02
N ARG A 91 11.65 0.18 17.39
CA ARG A 91 12.09 1.05 18.48
C ARG A 91 12.38 2.49 18.06
N ASP A 92 12.86 2.70 16.84
CA ASP A 92 13.29 4.02 16.37
C ASP A 92 12.41 4.55 15.25
N LEU A 93 12.33 3.84 14.12
CA LEU A 93 11.81 4.42 12.89
C LEU A 93 10.28 4.56 12.88
N MET A 94 9.56 3.45 13.13
CA MET A 94 8.10 3.40 13.00
C MET A 94 7.39 4.31 14.03
N PRO A 95 7.80 4.36 15.32
CA PRO A 95 7.17 5.26 16.29
C PRO A 95 7.35 6.74 15.93
N LYS A 96 8.51 7.13 15.40
CA LYS A 96 8.77 8.51 14.97
C LYS A 96 7.85 8.91 13.81
N VAL A 97 7.69 8.02 12.82
CA VAL A 97 6.76 8.25 11.70
C VAL A 97 5.31 8.32 12.19
N SER A 98 4.87 7.40 13.04
CA SER A 98 3.52 7.41 13.61
C SER A 98 3.24 8.64 14.48
N ALA A 99 4.23 9.15 15.22
CA ALA A 99 4.09 10.39 15.99
C ALA A 99 3.95 11.61 15.07
N ALA A 100 4.70 11.66 13.98
CA ALA A 100 4.56 12.68 12.94
C ALA A 100 3.18 12.63 12.24
N LEU A 101 2.65 11.42 11.97
CA LEU A 101 1.29 11.24 11.44
C LEU A 101 0.24 11.81 12.40
N ARG A 102 0.32 11.50 13.70
CA ARG A 102 -0.61 12.04 14.72
C ARG A 102 -0.66 13.56 14.80
N VAL A 103 0.45 14.24 14.51
CA VAL A 103 0.46 15.71 14.44
C VAL A 103 -0.13 16.22 13.13
N ALA A 104 0.28 15.64 11.99
CA ALA A 104 -0.11 16.14 10.68
C ALA A 104 -1.57 15.83 10.30
N TRP A 105 -2.05 14.65 10.69
CA TRP A 105 -3.33 14.11 10.26
C TRP A 105 -4.52 15.01 10.59
N PRO A 106 -4.75 15.46 11.84
CA PRO A 106 -5.88 16.33 12.14
C PRO A 106 -5.76 17.72 11.50
N ILE A 107 -4.56 18.16 11.12
CA ILE A 107 -4.35 19.43 10.42
C ILE A 107 -4.79 19.30 8.96
N PHE A 108 -4.41 18.21 8.30
CA PHE A 108 -4.72 17.99 6.89
C PHE A 108 -6.15 17.46 6.67
N TYR A 109 -6.58 16.53 7.51
CA TYR A 109 -7.88 15.85 7.46
C TYR A 109 -8.84 16.39 8.55
N SER A 110 -8.94 17.71 8.70
CA SER A 110 -9.65 18.38 9.81
C SER A 110 -11.14 18.05 9.96
N SER A 111 -11.78 17.53 8.91
CA SER A 111 -13.19 17.12 8.95
C SER A 111 -13.42 15.67 9.44
N HIS A 112 -12.36 14.96 9.80
CA HIS A 112 -12.40 13.54 10.16
C HIS A 112 -12.31 13.32 11.66
N ASP A 113 -12.64 12.09 12.09
CA ASP A 113 -12.42 11.67 13.47
C ASP A 113 -10.93 11.82 13.83
N PRO A 114 -10.59 12.65 14.84
CA PRO A 114 -9.22 12.88 15.26
C PRO A 114 -8.54 11.62 15.82
N GLN A 115 -9.29 10.56 16.15
CA GLN A 115 -8.75 9.27 16.59
C GLN A 115 -8.46 8.31 15.44
N ASP A 116 -9.02 8.53 14.25
CA ASP A 116 -8.86 7.64 13.09
C ASP A 116 -7.60 8.00 12.26
N VAL A 117 -6.47 8.07 12.95
CA VAL A 117 -5.16 8.40 12.36
C VAL A 117 -4.44 7.13 11.92
N ALA A 118 -3.76 7.18 10.78
CA ALA A 118 -2.89 6.09 10.37
C ALA A 118 -1.71 5.90 11.34
N GLU A 119 -1.47 4.64 11.72
CA GLU A 119 -0.31 4.20 12.49
C GLU A 119 0.40 3.06 11.76
N ILE A 120 1.73 3.05 11.81
CA ILE A 120 2.51 1.90 11.37
C ILE A 120 2.63 0.91 12.53
N ALA A 121 2.09 -0.29 12.33
CA ALA A 121 2.10 -1.37 13.31
C ALA A 121 2.72 -2.64 12.74
N LYS A 122 2.99 -3.61 13.62
CA LYS A 122 3.30 -5.00 13.22
C LYS A 122 2.16 -5.58 12.40
N GLY A 123 2.49 -6.24 11.31
CA GLY A 123 1.50 -6.78 10.38
C GLY A 123 0.64 -7.89 10.96
N ASP A 124 1.08 -8.55 12.04
CA ASP A 124 0.23 -9.47 12.82
C ASP A 124 -1.04 -8.81 13.37
N LYS A 125 -1.05 -7.48 13.53
CA LYS A 125 -2.27 -6.74 13.91
C LYS A 125 -3.27 -6.62 12.76
N ALA A 126 -2.92 -7.00 11.54
CA ALA A 126 -3.79 -6.92 10.37
C ALA A 126 -3.97 -8.29 9.73
N ARG A 127 -5.13 -8.92 9.97
CA ARG A 127 -5.51 -10.25 9.47
C ARG A 127 -6.97 -10.21 9.01
N ARG A 128 -7.34 -10.88 7.92
CA ARG A 128 -8.71 -10.84 7.36
C ARG A 128 -9.65 -11.83 8.03
N GLY A 129 -9.26 -13.11 8.07
CA GLY A 129 -9.86 -14.11 8.93
C GLY A 129 -9.96 -15.51 8.33
N THR A 130 -9.17 -16.43 8.88
CA THR A 130 -9.53 -17.52 9.82
C THR A 130 -8.24 -17.89 10.58
N THR A 131 -8.30 -18.75 11.60
CA THR A 131 -7.09 -19.27 12.28
C THR A 131 -6.21 -20.16 11.40
N GLU A 132 -6.65 -20.49 10.19
CA GLU A 132 -5.99 -21.38 9.24
C GLU A 132 -5.32 -20.63 8.07
N GLU A 133 -5.24 -19.30 8.16
CA GLU A 133 -4.62 -18.51 7.10
C GLU A 133 -3.09 -18.72 7.03
N ASP A 134 -2.58 -18.75 5.80
CA ASP A 134 -1.16 -18.90 5.55
C ASP A 134 -0.43 -17.58 5.82
N ASP A 135 0.38 -17.56 6.89
CA ASP A 135 1.18 -16.41 7.32
C ASP A 135 2.03 -15.79 6.21
N ARG A 136 2.37 -16.56 5.16
CA ARG A 136 3.14 -16.07 4.00
C ARG A 136 2.38 -15.07 3.12
N TYR A 137 1.11 -14.79 3.42
CA TYR A 137 0.27 -13.78 2.77
C TYR A 137 0.13 -12.49 3.58
N TYR A 138 0.79 -12.42 4.73
CA TYR A 138 0.75 -11.27 5.61
C TYR A 138 2.12 -10.62 5.74
N ALA A 139 2.10 -9.30 5.72
CA ALA A 139 3.29 -8.47 5.73
C ALA A 139 3.88 -8.36 7.14
N ASP A 140 5.16 -7.99 7.26
CA ASP A 140 5.79 -7.70 8.55
C ASP A 140 5.22 -6.43 9.20
N TRP A 141 4.76 -5.49 8.37
CA TRP A 141 4.22 -4.19 8.78
C TRP A 141 2.86 -3.91 8.13
N ALA A 142 2.05 -3.14 8.85
CA ALA A 142 0.75 -2.68 8.39
C ALA A 142 0.53 -1.21 8.72
N GLY A 143 0.03 -0.45 7.73
CA GLY A 143 -0.61 0.82 7.99
C GLY A 143 -2.03 0.55 8.48
N ILE A 144 -2.33 0.82 9.76
CA ILE A 144 -3.63 0.55 10.36
C ILE A 144 -4.31 1.85 10.79
N ARG A 145 -5.63 1.80 10.92
CA ARG A 145 -6.46 2.88 11.45
C ARG A 145 -7.44 2.31 12.47
N GLN A 146 -7.70 3.06 13.55
CA GLN A 146 -8.43 2.53 14.71
C GLN A 146 -9.88 2.16 14.37
N CYS A 147 -10.54 2.89 13.47
CA CYS A 147 -11.94 2.66 13.12
C CYS A 147 -12.12 1.59 12.03
N GLU A 148 -11.04 1.05 11.49
CA GLU A 148 -11.05 0.17 10.32
C GLU A 148 -10.60 -1.23 10.73
N ILE A 149 -11.55 -1.99 11.27
CA ILE A 149 -11.33 -3.32 11.86
C ILE A 149 -11.73 -4.44 10.90
N THR A 150 -11.17 -5.61 11.16
CA THR A 150 -11.52 -6.90 10.53
C THR A 150 -12.03 -7.84 11.63
N ALA A 151 -12.34 -9.10 11.28
CA ALA A 151 -12.73 -10.09 12.28
C ALA A 151 -11.62 -10.43 13.31
N PHE A 152 -10.34 -10.21 12.98
CA PHE A 152 -9.19 -10.63 13.81
C PHE A 152 -8.21 -9.51 14.17
N GLY A 153 -8.46 -8.28 13.72
CA GLY A 153 -7.58 -7.15 13.99
C GLY A 153 -7.99 -5.92 13.19
N TYR A 154 -7.04 -5.33 12.46
CA TYR A 154 -7.25 -4.14 11.65
C TYR A 154 -7.14 -4.43 10.16
N LYS A 155 -7.68 -3.53 9.34
CA LYS A 155 -7.40 -3.50 7.91
C LYS A 155 -6.00 -2.96 7.66
N ASN A 156 -5.24 -3.61 6.78
CA ASN A 156 -3.94 -3.09 6.35
C ASN A 156 -4.13 -2.17 5.14
N PHE A 157 -3.83 -0.89 5.31
CA PHE A 157 -3.87 0.12 4.25
C PHE A 157 -2.54 0.30 3.51
N CYS A 158 -1.43 -0.17 4.10
CA CYS A 158 -0.09 -0.04 3.51
C CYS A 158 0.82 -1.18 3.99
N PRO A 159 0.81 -2.34 3.30
CA PRO A 159 1.64 -3.48 3.67
C PRO A 159 3.13 -3.18 3.50
N GLY A 160 3.94 -3.55 4.49
CA GLY A 160 5.39 -3.37 4.48
C GLY A 160 6.15 -4.68 4.73
N GLU A 161 7.17 -4.95 3.93
CA GLU A 161 8.02 -6.13 4.06
C GLU A 161 9.43 -5.74 4.51
N THR A 162 10.00 -6.49 5.45
CA THR A 162 11.39 -6.33 5.88
C THR A 162 12.29 -7.30 5.12
N LYS A 163 13.43 -6.82 4.63
CA LYS A 163 14.50 -7.67 4.09
C LYS A 163 15.86 -7.24 4.60
N LEU A 164 16.82 -8.16 4.55
CA LEU A 164 18.23 -7.83 4.71
C LEU A 164 18.84 -7.45 3.37
N ALA A 165 19.72 -6.44 3.37
CA ALA A 165 20.46 -6.02 2.18
C ALA A 165 21.34 -7.16 1.59
N SER A 166 21.82 -8.06 2.46
CA SER A 166 22.56 -9.27 2.09
C SER A 166 21.72 -10.31 1.32
N LYS A 167 20.39 -10.24 1.42
CA LYS A 167 19.44 -11.11 0.73
C LYS A 167 18.80 -10.43 -0.47
N TRP A 168 18.52 -9.14 -0.37
CA TRP A 168 17.85 -8.39 -1.41
C TRP A 168 18.17 -6.89 -1.35
N SER A 169 18.42 -6.30 -2.51
CA SER A 169 18.49 -4.85 -2.71
C SER A 169 18.24 -4.51 -4.18
N THR A 170 17.92 -3.26 -4.46
CA THR A 170 17.74 -2.70 -5.80
C THR A 170 19.06 -2.26 -6.44
N SER A 171 20.19 -2.48 -5.75
CA SER A 171 21.52 -2.27 -6.30
C SER A 171 21.79 -3.14 -7.53
N LYS A 172 22.84 -2.83 -8.27
CA LYS A 172 23.24 -3.61 -9.44
C LYS A 172 23.53 -5.07 -9.07
N GLU A 173 24.14 -5.30 -7.92
CA GLU A 173 24.47 -6.62 -7.37
C GLU A 173 23.19 -7.36 -6.95
N GLY A 174 22.27 -6.70 -6.26
CA GLY A 174 20.99 -7.27 -5.86
C GLY A 174 20.12 -7.69 -7.06
N ARG A 175 20.06 -6.85 -8.10
CA ARG A 175 19.33 -7.12 -9.36
C ARG A 175 19.82 -8.36 -10.13
N ARG A 176 21.06 -8.80 -9.90
CA ARG A 176 21.63 -9.98 -10.57
C ARG A 176 21.22 -11.30 -9.91
N ARG A 177 20.60 -11.24 -8.73
CA ARG A 177 20.18 -12.45 -8.03
C ARG A 177 18.99 -13.11 -8.74
N PRO A 178 18.95 -14.46 -8.82
CA PRO A 178 17.83 -15.17 -9.45
C PRO A 178 16.47 -14.90 -8.78
N ASP A 179 16.48 -14.60 -7.48
CA ASP A 179 15.31 -14.34 -6.64
C ASP A 179 15.04 -12.84 -6.43
N TYR A 180 15.57 -11.97 -7.30
CA TYR A 180 15.41 -10.52 -7.21
C TYR A 180 13.94 -10.07 -7.24
N THR A 181 13.09 -10.73 -8.02
CA THR A 181 11.67 -10.37 -8.14
C THR A 181 10.81 -10.88 -6.98
N SER A 182 11.30 -11.79 -6.13
CA SER A 182 10.48 -12.46 -5.12
C SER A 182 9.89 -11.49 -4.10
N PRO A 183 10.64 -10.51 -3.52
CA PRO A 183 10.05 -9.55 -2.60
C PRO A 183 9.01 -8.64 -3.26
N PHE A 184 9.18 -8.27 -4.52
CA PHE A 184 8.17 -7.51 -5.26
C PHE A 184 6.88 -8.30 -5.49
N GLN A 185 6.97 -9.59 -5.86
CA GLN A 185 5.82 -10.49 -5.99
C GLN A 185 5.08 -10.65 -4.66
N GLN A 186 5.84 -10.81 -3.58
CA GLN A 186 5.33 -10.91 -2.21
C GLN A 186 4.54 -9.65 -1.85
N THR A 187 5.13 -8.46 -1.96
CA THR A 187 4.45 -7.21 -1.58
C THR A 187 3.29 -6.86 -2.53
N GLN A 188 3.37 -7.17 -3.83
CA GLN A 188 2.22 -7.04 -4.74
C GLN A 188 1.06 -7.91 -4.30
N THR A 189 1.33 -9.15 -3.86
CA THR A 189 0.30 -10.06 -3.35
C THR A 189 -0.39 -9.49 -2.12
N TYR A 190 0.38 -8.90 -1.20
CA TYR A 190 -0.20 -8.26 -0.02
C TYR A 190 -1.08 -7.07 -0.41
N CYS A 191 -0.57 -6.22 -1.29
CA CYS A 191 -1.25 -5.02 -1.73
C CYS A 191 -2.56 -5.35 -2.46
N GLY A 192 -2.48 -6.05 -3.60
CA GLY A 192 -3.64 -6.30 -4.45
C GLY A 192 -4.56 -7.39 -3.91
N ARG A 193 -4.05 -8.63 -3.83
CA ARG A 193 -4.89 -9.79 -3.50
C ARG A 193 -5.36 -9.77 -2.05
N GLN A 194 -4.46 -9.47 -1.11
CA GLN A 194 -4.81 -9.54 0.31
C GLN A 194 -5.62 -8.32 0.73
N TRP A 195 -5.20 -7.09 0.41
CA TRP A 195 -5.81 -5.91 1.01
C TRP A 195 -6.55 -5.00 0.04
N GLY A 196 -6.45 -5.22 -1.27
CA GLY A 196 -7.06 -4.37 -2.29
C GLY A 196 -6.51 -2.94 -2.29
N VAL A 197 -5.28 -2.76 -1.82
CA VAL A 197 -4.61 -1.46 -1.71
C VAL A 197 -3.50 -1.31 -2.74
N ARG A 198 -3.35 -0.10 -3.27
CA ARG A 198 -2.42 0.20 -4.37
C ARG A 198 -0.99 0.47 -3.94
N GLN A 199 -0.71 0.59 -2.65
CA GLN A 199 0.59 1.03 -2.14
C GLN A 199 1.10 0.12 -1.04
N GLY A 200 2.41 -0.09 -1.04
CA GLY A 200 3.14 -0.82 -0.01
C GLY A 200 4.62 -0.45 -0.06
N TYR A 201 5.45 -1.19 0.66
CA TYR A 201 6.89 -0.96 0.63
C TYR A 201 7.70 -2.19 1.02
N ILE A 202 8.97 -2.18 0.62
CA ILE A 202 10.01 -3.08 1.13
C ILE A 202 11.05 -2.21 1.85
N ILE A 203 11.51 -2.61 3.03
CA ILE A 203 12.52 -1.88 3.80
C ILE A 203 13.70 -2.78 4.12
N THR A 204 14.90 -2.25 3.92
CA THR A 204 16.17 -2.92 4.20
C THR A 204 17.12 -1.99 4.98
N PRO A 205 18.21 -2.52 5.55
CA PRO A 205 19.25 -1.68 6.15
C PRO A 205 19.95 -0.71 5.19
N GLU A 206 19.76 -0.85 3.87
CA GLU A 206 20.39 0.00 2.85
C GLU A 206 19.40 0.93 2.14
N GLU A 207 18.11 0.62 2.16
CA GLU A 207 17.10 1.40 1.41
C GLU A 207 15.66 1.13 1.87
N LEU A 208 14.79 2.11 1.64
CA LEU A 208 13.36 1.94 1.55
C LEU A 208 12.94 1.90 0.08
N VAL A 209 12.04 0.98 -0.25
CA VAL A 209 11.50 0.82 -1.59
C VAL A 209 9.98 0.91 -1.56
N PRO A 210 9.39 2.12 -1.67
CA PRO A 210 7.97 2.31 -1.90
C PRO A 210 7.55 1.68 -3.23
N ILE A 211 6.38 1.03 -3.25
CA ILE A 211 5.81 0.43 -4.45
C ILE A 211 4.39 0.92 -4.69
N LYS A 212 3.99 0.93 -5.96
CA LYS A 212 2.62 1.20 -6.41
C LYS A 212 2.17 0.10 -7.38
N VAL A 213 1.05 -0.54 -7.04
CA VAL A 213 0.38 -1.58 -7.81
C VAL A 213 -0.69 -0.95 -8.68
N SER A 214 -0.90 -1.47 -9.88
CA SER A 214 -1.96 -1.07 -10.83
C SER A 214 -2.57 -2.30 -11.49
N ARG A 215 -3.74 -2.13 -12.11
CA ARG A 215 -4.31 -3.15 -13.01
C ARG A 215 -3.73 -2.99 -14.42
N GLU A 216 -3.68 -4.08 -15.16
CA GLU A 216 -3.35 -4.05 -16.58
C GLU A 216 -4.45 -3.29 -17.34
N VAL A 217 -4.04 -2.39 -18.23
CA VAL A 217 -4.97 -1.68 -19.10
C VAL A 217 -5.37 -2.63 -20.22
N ILE A 218 -6.52 -3.28 -20.08
CA ILE A 218 -7.11 -4.03 -21.19
C ILE A 218 -7.68 -3.01 -22.16
N GLY A 219 -7.02 -2.84 -23.32
CA GLY A 219 -7.55 -1.99 -24.39
C GLY A 219 -9.00 -2.40 -24.74
N PRO A 220 -9.83 -1.49 -25.29
CA PRO A 220 -11.22 -1.81 -25.60
C PRO A 220 -11.26 -3.08 -26.45
N GLY A 221 -11.79 -4.17 -25.88
CA GLY A 221 -11.75 -5.48 -26.51
C GLY A 221 -12.33 -5.46 -27.92
N LEU A 222 -12.01 -6.44 -28.75
CA LEU A 222 -12.44 -6.51 -30.16
C LEU A 222 -13.97 -6.39 -30.38
N ALA A 223 -14.78 -6.52 -29.31
CA ALA A 223 -16.22 -6.29 -29.32
C ALA A 223 -16.64 -4.81 -29.22
N ALA A 224 -15.80 -3.91 -28.73
CA ALA A 224 -16.09 -2.47 -28.61
C ALA A 224 -16.28 -1.79 -29.98
N PHE A 225 -15.68 -2.35 -31.03
CA PHE A 225 -15.84 -1.91 -32.42
C PHE A 225 -16.92 -2.67 -33.18
N ARG A 226 -17.62 -3.61 -32.54
CA ARG A 226 -18.75 -4.29 -33.18
C ARG A 226 -19.98 -3.41 -33.05
N ALA A 227 -20.55 -3.00 -34.19
CA ALA A 227 -21.83 -2.32 -34.21
C ALA A 227 -22.87 -3.14 -33.46
N SER A 228 -23.44 -2.56 -32.40
CA SER A 228 -24.60 -3.13 -31.72
C SER A 228 -25.70 -3.31 -32.77
N ARG A 229 -26.19 -4.54 -32.95
CA ARG A 229 -27.37 -4.77 -33.78
C ARG A 229 -28.55 -4.09 -33.08
N ASN A 230 -28.88 -2.89 -33.52
CA ASN A 230 -30.17 -2.26 -33.22
C ASN A 230 -31.25 -3.16 -33.82
N VAL A 231 -31.81 -4.04 -32.97
CA VAL A 231 -33.07 -4.72 -33.29
C VAL A 231 -34.13 -3.64 -33.25
N SER A 232 -34.51 -3.14 -34.42
CA SER A 232 -35.67 -2.26 -34.57
C SER A 232 -36.88 -2.99 -34.01
N GLN A 233 -37.34 -2.57 -32.82
CA GLN A 233 -38.66 -2.92 -32.30
C GLN A 233 -39.71 -2.30 -33.22
N ASN A 234 -40.08 -3.01 -34.28
CA ASN A 234 -41.31 -2.74 -35.00
C ASN A 234 -42.45 -3.42 -34.25
N THR A 235 -43.35 -2.59 -33.73
CA THR A 235 -44.62 -2.96 -33.14
C THR A 235 -45.56 -3.59 -34.17
N ARG A 236 -46.13 -4.76 -33.85
CA ARG A 236 -47.58 -5.09 -33.92
C ARG A 236 -47.82 -6.60 -33.76
N ASP A 237 -48.59 -6.93 -32.73
CA ASP A 237 -49.52 -8.05 -32.51
C ASP A 237 -49.29 -9.41 -33.20
N ARG A 238 -49.08 -10.46 -32.40
CA ARG A 238 -50.11 -11.48 -32.05
C ARG A 238 -49.48 -12.66 -31.30
N THR A 239 -50.14 -13.02 -30.20
CA THR A 239 -50.15 -14.30 -29.49
C THR A 239 -49.44 -15.49 -30.14
N SER A 240 -48.39 -16.00 -29.47
CA SER A 240 -48.06 -17.43 -29.50
C SER A 240 -47.33 -17.86 -28.23
N HIS A 241 -47.69 -19.05 -27.74
CA HIS A 241 -47.32 -19.61 -26.46
C HIS A 241 -45.86 -20.11 -26.42
N SER A 242 -45.17 -19.74 -25.34
CA SER A 242 -44.34 -20.58 -24.44
C SER A 242 -43.64 -21.87 -24.98
N ARG A 243 -42.33 -21.91 -24.67
CA ARG A 243 -41.40 -23.06 -24.44
C ARG A 243 -40.65 -23.63 -25.64
N THR A 244 -39.35 -23.34 -25.66
CA THR A 244 -38.29 -24.37 -25.59
C THR A 244 -36.97 -23.66 -25.25
N PHE A 245 -36.64 -23.60 -23.96
CA PHE A 245 -35.25 -23.39 -23.54
C PHE A 245 -34.51 -24.68 -23.87
N SER A 246 -33.60 -24.63 -24.85
CA SER A 246 -32.60 -25.69 -25.01
C SER A 246 -31.60 -25.54 -23.88
N ALA A 247 -31.78 -26.38 -22.86
CA ALA A 247 -30.94 -26.42 -21.67
C ALA A 247 -29.78 -27.40 -21.89
N GLU A 248 -28.90 -27.14 -22.86
CA GLU A 248 -27.63 -27.87 -22.97
C GLU A 248 -26.52 -26.90 -23.38
N THR A 249 -25.52 -26.78 -22.49
CA THR A 249 -24.26 -26.01 -22.60
C THR A 249 -24.32 -24.49 -22.34
N VAL A 250 -24.75 -24.09 -21.13
CA VAL A 250 -24.34 -22.82 -20.51
C VAL A 250 -24.01 -23.00 -19.04
N SER A 251 -22.90 -23.69 -18.74
CA SER A 251 -22.30 -23.67 -17.40
C SER A 251 -20.81 -23.45 -17.56
N SER A 252 -20.39 -22.18 -17.49
CA SER A 252 -19.02 -21.68 -17.19
C SER A 252 -18.90 -20.16 -17.45
N GLY A 253 -19.81 -19.55 -18.22
CA GLY A 253 -19.65 -18.16 -18.70
C GLY A 253 -20.45 -17.06 -17.99
N LEU A 254 -21.31 -17.38 -17.02
CA LEU A 254 -22.21 -16.38 -16.40
C LEU A 254 -21.71 -15.79 -15.07
N GLN A 255 -20.57 -16.26 -14.53
CA GLN A 255 -19.92 -15.60 -13.38
C GLN A 255 -18.97 -14.47 -13.77
N ALA A 256 -18.74 -14.25 -15.08
CA ALA A 256 -17.80 -13.23 -15.57
C ALA A 256 -18.46 -11.89 -15.96
N MET A 257 -19.75 -11.69 -15.65
CA MET A 257 -20.51 -10.50 -16.05
C MET A 257 -21.04 -9.76 -14.82
N SER A 258 -20.16 -9.42 -13.87
CA SER A 258 -20.39 -8.30 -12.96
C SER A 258 -19.58 -7.12 -13.47
N LEU A 259 -20.23 -6.29 -14.29
CA LEU A 259 -19.74 -4.95 -14.61
C LEU A 259 -20.01 -4.07 -13.37
N ASP A 260 -19.18 -4.22 -12.35
CA ASP A 260 -19.23 -3.35 -11.18
C ASP A 260 -18.50 -2.04 -11.47
N THR A 261 -19.24 -1.15 -12.12
CA THR A 261 -18.98 0.29 -12.07
C THR A 261 -19.23 0.75 -10.63
N GLY A 262 -18.14 0.86 -9.85
CA GLY A 262 -18.16 1.28 -8.45
C GLY A 262 -17.94 0.10 -7.50
N SER A 263 -16.68 -0.24 -7.24
CA SER A 263 -16.34 -1.32 -6.30
C SER A 263 -16.68 -0.89 -4.86
N SER A 264 -17.87 -1.31 -4.41
CA SER A 264 -18.16 -1.53 -3.00
C SER A 264 -17.15 -2.54 -2.45
N PHE A 265 -16.53 -2.23 -1.30
CA PHE A 265 -15.52 -3.07 -0.67
C PHE A 265 -16.09 -4.45 -0.37
N SER A 266 -15.53 -5.51 -0.96
CA SER A 266 -15.83 -6.89 -0.60
C SER A 266 -14.78 -7.43 0.38
N ASP A 267 -15.25 -8.13 1.42
CA ASP A 267 -14.42 -8.82 2.41
C ASP A 267 -13.74 -10.10 1.89
N ASP A 268 -13.84 -10.38 0.59
CA ASP A 268 -13.19 -11.53 -0.07
C ASP A 268 -11.83 -11.15 -0.69
N ALA A 269 -10.86 -12.07 -0.65
CA ALA A 269 -9.65 -11.97 -1.47
C ALA A 269 -10.06 -11.69 -2.91
N ASN A 270 -9.34 -10.81 -3.61
CA ASN A 270 -9.57 -10.59 -5.04
C ASN A 270 -8.56 -11.45 -5.82
N PRO A 271 -8.85 -12.74 -6.11
CA PRO A 271 -7.89 -13.65 -6.71
C PRO A 271 -7.57 -13.34 -8.18
N ASN A 272 -8.32 -12.43 -8.81
CA ASN A 272 -8.32 -12.24 -10.27
C ASN A 272 -7.88 -10.83 -10.69
N ILE A 273 -6.88 -10.25 -10.02
CA ILE A 273 -6.30 -8.98 -10.47
C ILE A 273 -5.26 -9.28 -11.57
N GLU A 274 -5.55 -8.83 -12.78
CA GLU A 274 -4.55 -8.71 -13.85
C GLU A 274 -3.72 -7.47 -13.57
N TYR A 275 -2.45 -7.64 -13.18
CA TYR A 275 -1.60 -6.54 -12.73
C TYR A 275 -0.85 -5.88 -13.88
N GLY A 276 -0.83 -4.55 -13.90
CA GLY A 276 0.11 -3.78 -14.70
C GLY A 276 1.55 -3.87 -14.14
N PRO A 277 2.54 -3.25 -14.81
CA PRO A 277 3.90 -3.17 -14.29
C PRO A 277 3.92 -2.58 -12.88
N LEU A 278 4.68 -3.21 -11.98
CA LEU A 278 4.82 -2.72 -10.61
C LEU A 278 5.78 -1.53 -10.61
N GLN A 279 5.31 -0.38 -10.12
CA GLN A 279 6.14 0.82 -10.03
C GLN A 279 6.84 0.87 -8.68
N PHE A 280 8.11 1.25 -8.63
CA PHE A 280 8.86 1.38 -7.37
C PHE A 280 9.85 2.55 -7.39
N LYS A 281 10.21 3.04 -6.20
CA LYS A 281 11.29 4.02 -6.01
C LYS A 281 12.29 3.49 -4.99
N SER A 282 13.60 3.61 -5.23
CA SER A 282 14.61 3.33 -4.21
C SER A 282 15.01 4.61 -3.48
N ILE A 283 15.04 4.56 -2.15
CA ILE A 283 15.40 5.67 -1.26
C ILE A 283 16.50 5.17 -0.32
N PRO A 284 17.74 5.70 -0.41
CA PRO A 284 18.84 5.25 0.44
C PRO A 284 18.56 5.40 1.94
N TRP A 285 18.99 4.43 2.73
CA TRP A 285 18.82 4.42 4.19
C TRP A 285 19.47 5.62 4.87
N ASP A 286 20.61 6.07 4.34
CA ASP A 286 21.40 7.19 4.84
C ASP A 286 20.94 8.56 4.32
N ALA A 287 19.91 8.61 3.47
CA ALA A 287 19.33 9.87 3.00
C ALA A 287 18.80 10.69 4.18
N ALA A 288 19.36 11.89 4.37
CA ALA A 288 19.03 12.78 5.47
C ALA A 288 19.15 14.25 5.06
N GLY A 289 18.42 15.12 5.75
CA GLY A 289 18.44 16.57 5.54
C GLY A 289 17.38 17.12 4.58
N LYS A 290 17.33 18.45 4.49
CA LYS A 290 16.35 19.19 3.68
C LYS A 290 16.62 18.99 2.19
N GLY A 291 15.56 19.00 1.38
CA GLY A 291 15.66 18.85 -0.07
C GLY A 291 15.74 17.41 -0.58
N LEU A 292 15.81 16.43 0.33
CA LEU A 292 15.89 15.01 -0.01
C LEU A 292 14.65 14.26 0.48
N LEU A 293 14.23 13.28 -0.31
CA LEU A 293 13.23 12.31 0.13
C LEU A 293 13.94 11.28 1.01
N THR A 294 13.70 11.33 2.33
CA THR A 294 14.30 10.41 3.31
C THR A 294 13.37 9.23 3.58
N VAL A 295 13.88 8.17 4.22
CA VAL A 295 13.08 7.00 4.60
C VAL A 295 11.87 7.36 5.47
N LYS A 296 12.08 8.11 6.57
CA LYS A 296 10.99 8.52 7.47
C LYS A 296 9.96 9.38 6.75
N LEU A 297 10.42 10.30 5.91
CA LEU A 297 9.56 11.20 5.16
C LEU A 297 8.72 10.45 4.10
N ALA A 298 9.30 9.46 3.43
CA ALA A 298 8.59 8.61 2.48
C ALA A 298 7.58 7.66 3.14
N LEU A 299 7.94 7.04 4.27
CA LEU A 299 7.00 6.23 5.06
C LEU A 299 5.83 7.08 5.54
N TRP A 300 6.10 8.29 6.04
CA TRP A 300 5.07 9.25 6.43
C TRP A 300 4.14 9.57 5.25
N TRP A 301 4.69 9.82 4.07
CA TRP A 301 3.89 10.11 2.87
C TRP A 301 2.98 8.95 2.48
N LEU A 302 3.51 7.73 2.37
CA LEU A 302 2.70 6.54 2.07
C LEU A 302 1.52 6.40 3.04
N HIS A 303 1.74 6.65 4.32
CA HIS A 303 0.71 6.51 5.33
C HIS A 303 -0.29 7.68 5.33
N MET A 304 0.11 8.90 4.97
CA MET A 304 -0.82 10.00 4.72
C MET A 304 -1.79 9.68 3.58
N GLU A 305 -1.34 8.97 2.54
CA GLU A 305 -2.20 8.58 1.40
C GLU A 305 -3.27 7.55 1.79
N THR A 306 -3.13 6.85 2.93
CA THR A 306 -4.02 5.74 3.32
C THR A 306 -5.47 6.14 3.57
N ARG A 307 -5.75 7.43 3.73
CA ARG A 307 -7.12 7.95 3.87
C ARG A 307 -7.84 8.11 2.53
N LYS A 308 -7.11 8.26 1.43
CA LYS A 308 -7.68 8.44 0.09
C LYS A 308 -8.20 7.12 -0.46
N ASP A 309 -8.78 7.15 -1.66
CA ASP A 309 -9.09 5.91 -2.37
C ASP A 309 -7.79 5.16 -2.70
N LEU A 310 -7.63 3.99 -2.08
CA LEU A 310 -6.47 3.11 -2.26
C LEU A 310 -6.72 1.97 -3.23
N SER A 311 -7.89 1.90 -3.87
CA SER A 311 -8.23 0.79 -4.77
C SER A 311 -7.19 0.58 -5.87
N VAL A 312 -6.99 -0.68 -6.25
CA VAL A 312 -6.14 -1.04 -7.38
C VAL A 312 -6.89 -0.74 -8.69
N GLN A 313 -6.41 0.25 -9.43
CA GLN A 313 -7.04 0.80 -10.64
C GLN A 313 -6.11 0.63 -11.85
N GLU A 314 -6.69 0.69 -13.05
CA GLU A 314 -5.94 0.65 -14.33
C GLU A 314 -5.10 1.92 -14.53
N THR A 315 -5.67 3.07 -14.17
CA THR A 315 -5.00 4.37 -14.25
C THR A 315 -5.31 5.16 -12.99
N TYR A 316 -4.31 5.88 -12.50
CA TYR A 316 -4.47 6.81 -11.39
C TYR A 316 -4.48 8.24 -11.92
N SER A 317 -5.31 9.09 -11.32
CA SER A 317 -5.13 10.53 -11.48
C SER A 317 -3.68 10.89 -11.14
N PRO A 318 -3.00 11.68 -11.99
CA PRO A 318 -1.67 12.19 -11.65
C PRO A 318 -1.69 12.82 -10.27
N LEU A 319 -0.59 12.75 -9.54
CA LEU A 319 -0.46 13.41 -8.23
C LEU A 319 -0.48 14.94 -8.42
N ARG A 320 -1.67 15.50 -8.63
CA ARG A 320 -1.96 16.92 -8.87
C ARG A 320 -2.86 17.45 -7.76
N ASP A 321 -2.70 18.74 -7.50
CA ASP A 321 -3.28 19.58 -6.43
C ASP A 321 -4.47 19.05 -5.63
N ARG A 322 -4.41 19.34 -4.31
CA ARG A 322 -5.35 19.33 -3.16
C ARG A 322 -6.89 19.22 -3.39
N GLY A 323 -7.36 18.59 -4.44
CA GLY A 323 -8.77 18.55 -4.84
C GLY A 323 -9.64 17.59 -4.05
N ASP A 324 -9.06 16.58 -3.38
CA ASP A 324 -9.81 15.56 -2.63
C ASP A 324 -10.19 16.03 -1.21
N ARG A 325 -10.58 17.31 -1.07
CA ARG A 325 -11.49 17.68 0.01
C ARG A 325 -12.88 17.30 -0.46
N ILE A 326 -13.49 16.36 0.27
CA ILE A 326 -14.87 15.87 0.17
C ILE A 326 -14.99 14.49 -0.51
N GLN A 327 -14.99 13.46 0.33
CA GLN A 327 -16.03 12.45 0.27
C GLN A 327 -16.49 12.17 1.71
N VAL A 328 -17.59 12.80 2.07
CA VAL A 328 -18.33 12.50 3.31
C VAL A 328 -18.94 11.11 3.10
N CYS A 329 -18.57 10.13 3.91
CA CYS A 329 -19.38 8.92 4.05
C CYS A 329 -20.74 9.34 4.62
N PRO A 330 -21.87 9.04 3.98
CA PRO A 330 -23.16 9.23 4.63
C PRO A 330 -23.23 8.25 5.81
N LEU A 331 -23.28 8.79 7.03
CA LEU A 331 -23.70 8.02 8.18
C LEU A 331 -25.13 7.54 7.90
N SER A 332 -25.33 6.24 8.02
CA SER A 332 -26.65 5.62 8.11
C SER A 332 -27.35 6.15 9.36
N GLU A 333 -28.15 7.20 9.19
CA GLU A 333 -29.31 7.44 10.05
C GLU A 333 -30.33 6.35 9.74
N GLU A 334 -30.56 5.45 10.70
CA GLU A 334 -31.88 4.87 10.99
C GLU A 334 -31.72 3.93 12.18
N LEU A 335 -32.31 4.32 13.33
CA LEU A 335 -33.16 3.48 14.19
C LEU A 335 -33.50 4.27 15.47
N GLU A 336 -34.38 5.27 15.34
CA GLU A 336 -35.39 5.54 16.37
C GLU A 336 -36.75 5.52 15.69
N GLY A 337 -37.54 4.51 16.07
CA GLY A 337 -38.91 4.25 15.61
C GLY A 337 -39.49 3.10 16.40
#